data_AF-A0A5J4PEW6-F1
#
_entry.id   AF-A0A5J4PEW6-F1
#
_cell.length_a   1.000
_cell.length_b   1.000
_cell.length_c   1.000
_cell.angle_alpha   90.00
_cell.angle_beta   90.00
_cell.angle_gamma   90.00
#
_symmetry.space_group_name_H-M   'P 1'
#
loop_
_entity.id
_entity.type
_entity.pdbx_description
1 polymer ?
#
loop_
_entity_poly.entity_id
_entity_poly.type
_entity_poly.pdbx_seq_one_letter_code
_entity_poly.pdbx_strand_id
1 'polypeptide(L)' 'MKLAIIKYNAGNIHSVDCALRRLGIEAVITADKEVLLSADKVIFPGVGEAGTTMEHLRSSGLDKLIVSLR' A
#
# COMPACT_ATOMS: atom_id res chain seq x y z
N MET A 1 10.29 9.72 9.48
CA MET A 1 9.13 8.81 9.45
C MET A 1 9.17 8.06 8.14
N LYS A 2 9.24 6.73 8.17
CA LYS A 2 9.23 5.86 7.00
C LYS A 2 7.78 5.55 6.62
N LEU A 3 7.31 6.16 5.55
CA LEU A 3 5.97 5.94 5.00
C LEU A 3 6.07 4.96 3.83
N ALA A 4 5.17 3.99 3.78
CA ALA A 4 5.04 3.08 2.64
C ALA A 4 3.65 3.15 2.02
N ILE A 5 3.57 3.02 0.69
CA ILE A 5 2.33 2.81 -0.04
C ILE A 5 2.31 1.37 -0.53
N ILE A 6 1.27 0.62 -0.17
CA ILE A 6 1.12 -0.76 -0.62
C ILE A 6 0.91 -0.78 -2.12
N LYS A 7 1.84 -1.41 -2.84
CA LYS A 7 1.72 -1.71 -4.26
C LYS A 7 0.92 -3.00 -4.42
N TYR A 8 -0.25 -2.90 -5.02
CA TYR A 8 -1.03 -4.05 -5.47
C TYR A 8 -1.63 -3.74 -6.84
N ASN A 9 -2.33 -4.71 -7.45
CA ASN A 9 -2.86 -4.60 -8.81
C ASN A 9 -4.08 -3.67 -8.96
N ALA A 10 -4.28 -2.77 -8.00
CA ALA A 10 -5.35 -1.77 -7.99
C ALA A 10 -4.93 -0.59 -7.12
N GLY A 11 -5.76 0.46 -7.11
CA GLY A 11 -5.52 1.66 -6.32
C GLY A 11 -4.98 2.84 -7.13
N ASN A 12 -5.17 4.03 -6.56
CA ASN A 12 -4.74 5.31 -7.11
C ASN A 12 -3.31 5.68 -6.65
N ILE A 13 -2.38 4.72 -6.69
CA ILE A 13 -1.00 4.85 -6.16
C ILE A 13 -0.33 6.14 -6.63
N HIS A 14 -0.41 6.44 -7.93
CA HIS A 14 0.22 7.64 -8.50
C HIS A 14 -0.37 8.94 -7.96
N SER A 15 -1.68 9.00 -7.74
CA SER A 15 -2.35 10.18 -7.17
C SER A 15 -1.92 10.40 -5.72
N VAL A 16 -1.81 9.31 -4.94
CA VAL A 16 -1.36 9.36 -3.55
C VAL A 16 0.11 9.78 -3.48
N ASP A 17 0.98 9.19 -4.29
CA ASP A 17 2.40 9.56 -4.36
C ASP A 17 2.57 11.05 -4.75
N CYS A 18 1.85 11.52 -5.77
CA CYS A 18 1.84 12.93 -6.14
C CYS A 18 1.40 13.84 -4.99
N ALA A 19 0.37 13.46 -4.23
CA ALA A 19 -0.12 14.23 -3.10
C ALA A 19 0.93 14.31 -1.98
N LEU A 20 1.58 13.19 -1.64
CA LEU A 20 2.64 13.15 -0.64
C LEU A 20 3.85 13.99 -1.06
N ARG A 21 4.28 13.87 -2.32
CA ARG A 21 5.38 14.69 -2.86
C ARG A 21 5.09 16.18 -2.80
N ARG A 22 3.85 16.61 -3.08
CA ARG A 22 3.43 18.01 -2.94
C ARG A 22 3.48 18.52 -1.50
N LEU A 23 3.34 17.61 -0.53
CA LEU A 23 3.48 17.89 0.90
C LEU A 23 4.93 17.77 1.38
N GLY A 24 5.89 17.47 0.49
CA GLY A 24 7.30 17.24 0.85
C GLY A 24 7.54 15.90 1.55
N ILE A 25 6.62 14.94 1.43
CA ILE A 25 6.71 13.61 2.04
C ILE A 25 7.13 12.61 0.98
N GLU A 26 8.20 11.86 1.25
CA GLU A 26 8.61 10.72 0.45
C GLU A 26 8.02 9.43 1.01
N ALA A 27 7.45 8.59 0.14
CA ALA A 27 6.94 7.28 0.50
C ALA A 27 7.53 6.18 -0.39
N VAL A 28 7.76 5.02 0.20
CA VAL A 28 8.23 3.84 -0.52
C VAL A 28 7.02 3.08 -1.08
N ILE A 29 6.90 2.99 -2.41
CA ILE A 29 5.85 2.21 -3.08
C ILE A 29 6.33 0.77 -3.22
N THR A 30 5.71 -0.18 -2.52
CA THR A 30 6.21 -1.56 -2.48
C THR A 30 5.14 -2.60 -2.14
N ALA A 31 5.34 -3.83 -2.61
CA ALA A 31 4.60 -5.03 -2.19
C ALA A 31 5.43 -5.92 -1.25
N ASP A 32 6.67 -5.53 -0.96
CA ASP A 32 7.59 -6.29 -0.13
C ASP A 32 7.14 -6.27 1.34
N LYS A 33 6.99 -7.46 1.92
CA LYS A 33 6.45 -7.63 3.27
C LYS A 33 7.37 -7.03 4.33
N GLU A 34 8.69 -7.17 4.18
CA GLU A 34 9.66 -6.67 5.15
C GLU A 34 9.70 -5.14 5.12
N VAL A 35 9.63 -4.56 3.92
CA VAL A 35 9.56 -3.10 3.78
C VAL A 35 8.27 -2.55 4.42
N LEU A 36 7.12 -3.20 4.20
CA LEU A 36 5.84 -2.81 4.78
C LEU A 36 5.81 -2.95 6.30
N LEU A 37 6.37 -4.02 6.86
CA LEU A 37 6.46 -4.24 8.30
C LEU A 37 7.40 -3.26 9.00
N SER A 38 8.45 -2.81 8.30
CA SER A 38 9.42 -1.85 8.84
C SER A 38 9.00 -0.38 8.72
N ALA A 39 7.86 -0.09 8.09
CA ALA A 39 7.36 1.27 7.93
C ALA A 39 6.69 1.78 9.21
N ASP A 40 6.87 3.06 9.53
CA ASP A 40 6.19 3.72 10.66
C ASP A 40 4.69 3.90 10.39
N LYS A 41 4.35 4.08 9.10
CA LYS A 41 3.00 4.24 8.59
C LYS A 41 2.87 3.59 7.23
N VAL A 42 1.70 3.02 6.97
CA VAL A 42 1.37 2.38 5.70
C VAL A 42 0.08 2.96 5.15
N ILE A 43 0.09 3.32 3.87
CA ILE A 43 -1.10 3.69 3.11
C ILE A 43 -1.50 2.49 2.25
N PHE A 44 -2.72 2.00 2.47
CA PHE A 44 -3.37 1.06 1.59
C PHE A 44 -4.34 1.85 0.68
N PRO A 45 -3.91 2.23 -0.55
CA PRO A 45 -4.75 3.03 -1.45
C PRO A 45 -5.94 2.19 -1.92
N GLY A 46 -7.07 2.84 -2.25
CA GLY A 46 -8.28 2.16 -2.73
C GLY A 46 -8.75 2.71 -4.07
N VAL A 47 -8.97 1.82 -5.05
CA VAL A 47 -9.70 2.10 -6.31
C VAL A 47 -9.95 0.78 -7.03
N GLY A 48 -11.15 0.56 -7.56
CA GLY A 48 -11.49 -0.62 -8.37
C GLY A 48 -12.62 -1.48 -7.81
N GLU A 49 -12.82 -2.64 -8.42
CA GLU A 49 -13.84 -3.63 -8.03
C GLU A 49 -13.34 -4.46 -6.83
N ALA A 50 -14.20 -4.63 -5.83
CA ALA A 50 -13.82 -5.19 -4.54
C ALA A 50 -13.45 -6.67 -4.61
N GLY A 51 -14.20 -7.49 -5.35
CA GLY A 51 -13.97 -8.92 -5.51
C GLY A 51 -12.60 -9.23 -6.11
N THR A 52 -12.31 -8.65 -7.27
CA THR A 52 -11.04 -8.78 -8.00
C THR A 52 -9.86 -8.32 -7.15
N THR A 53 -10.04 -7.22 -6.41
CA THR A 53 -9.02 -6.72 -5.49
C THR A 53 -8.76 -7.72 -4.37
N MET A 54 -9.81 -8.24 -3.73
CA MET A 54 -9.68 -9.20 -2.63
C MET A 54 -9.09 -10.54 -3.09
N GLU A 55 -9.40 -11.00 -4.30
CA GLU A 55 -8.78 -12.18 -4.91
C GLU A 55 -7.26 -12.00 -5.07
N HIS A 56 -6.84 -10.85 -5.60
CA HIS A 56 -5.41 -10.54 -5.71
C HIS A 56 -4.72 -10.44 -4.34
N LEU A 57 -5.36 -9.79 -3.37
CA LEU A 57 -4.77 -9.65 -2.03
C LEU A 57 -4.59 -10.99 -1.33
N ARG A 58 -5.56 -11.90 -1.50
CA ARG A 58 -5.48 -13.27 -0.98
C ARG A 58 -4.40 -14.08 -1.68
N SER A 59 -4.29 -13.97 -3.01
CA SER A 59 -3.28 -14.73 -3.77
C SER A 59 -1.85 -14.27 -3.49
N SER A 60 -1.64 -12.98 -3.19
CA SER A 60 -0.34 -12.44 -2.77
C SER A 60 -0.06 -12.58 -1.26
N GLY A 61 -1.04 -13.04 -0.48
CA GLY A 61 -0.98 -13.08 1.00
C GLY A 61 -0.85 -11.69 1.64
N LEU A 62 -1.26 -10.63 0.93
CA LEU A 62 -1.29 -9.27 1.44
C LEU A 62 -2.52 -9.02 2.31
N ASP A 63 -3.60 -9.77 2.11
CA ASP A 63 -4.81 -9.75 2.95
C ASP A 63 -4.48 -9.94 4.44
N LYS A 64 -3.64 -10.94 4.75
CA LYS A 64 -3.19 -11.22 6.13
C LYS A 64 -2.20 -10.18 6.63
N LEU A 65 -1.29 -9.74 5.76
CA LEU A 65 -0.28 -8.75 6.11
C LEU A 65 -0.94 -7.43 6.50
N ILE A 66 -1.86 -6.91 5.69
CA ILE A 66 -2.52 -5.61 5.89
C ILE A 66 -3.20 -5.55 7.26
N VAL A 67 -3.88 -6.63 7.66
CA VAL A 67 -4.56 -6.72 8.97
C VAL A 67 -3.57 -6.77 10.14
N SER A 68 -2.32 -7.18 9.91
CA SER A 68 -1.28 -7.27 10.94
C SER A 68 -0.50 -5.97 11.17
N LEU A 69 -0.63 -4.98 10.28
CA LEU A 69 0.06 -3.69 10.38
C LEU A 69 -0.48 -2.87 11.57
N ARG A 70 0.35 -2.03 12.18
CA ARG A 70 0.05 -1.22 13.37
C ARG A 70 0.22 0.29 13.12
#